data_AF-A0A0E3S9A9-F1
#
_entry.id   AF-A0A0E3S9A9-F1
#
_cell.length_a   1.000
_cell.length_b   1.000
_cell.length_c   1.000
_cell.angle_alpha   90.00
_cell.angle_beta   90.00
_cell.angle_gamma   90.00
#
_symmetry.space_group_name_H-M   'P 1'
#
loop_
_entity.id
_entity.type
_entity.pdbx_description
1 polymer ?
#
loop_
_entity_poly.entity_id
_entity_poly.type
_entity_poly.pdbx_seq_one_letter_code
_entity_poly.pdbx_strand_id
1 'polypeptide(L)'
;MIFVLNKNKQPLSPCHSAVARKLLKTGKAVIHKKYPFTIRLKELKNSENKAEFRLKIDYGSRHTGLAILNGSKVIGLAQIHHKTSIKSNMDSRRAMRRTRRNRTTRYRKPRFNNRKRKEGWLPPSLQSRVDNIQNWVNRLQKLCPLTHISYENAKFDTQLMQNPEISGIEYQQGELQGYEVREYLLEKWNRKCAYCGAENVPLEIEHIIPKARHGTSRVSNLTLACRTCNEAKGTKTAEEFGYPDIQKQARIPLRDATIVTATRWKYIMFFPKLRSISSVAQVQGRR
;
A
#
# COMPACT_ATOMS: atom_id res chain seq x y z
N MET A 1 9.64 21.02 -15.95
CA MET A 1 8.62 22.06 -15.64
C MET A 1 8.97 22.74 -14.33
N ILE A 2 8.77 24.05 -14.26
CA ILE A 2 8.95 24.88 -13.05
C ILE A 2 7.62 25.51 -12.66
N PHE A 3 7.27 25.45 -11.38
CA PHE A 3 6.06 26.11 -10.87
C PHE A 3 6.28 27.62 -10.75
N VAL A 4 5.25 28.40 -11.09
CA VAL A 4 5.30 29.86 -11.08
C VAL A 4 4.17 30.39 -10.22
N LEU A 5 4.51 31.26 -9.28
CA LEU A 5 3.55 31.98 -8.45
C LEU A 5 3.54 33.47 -8.82
N ASN A 6 2.38 34.09 -8.73
CA ASN A 6 2.23 35.54 -8.80
C ASN A 6 2.81 36.21 -7.53
N LYS A 7 2.95 37.54 -7.52
CA LYS A 7 3.39 38.31 -6.34
C LYS A 7 2.58 37.95 -5.08
N ASN A 8 1.27 37.76 -5.24
CA ASN A 8 0.31 37.39 -4.20
C ASN A 8 0.29 35.88 -3.85
N LYS A 9 1.27 35.09 -4.32
CA LYS A 9 1.37 33.63 -4.13
C LYS A 9 0.24 32.81 -4.77
N GLN A 10 -0.56 33.42 -5.65
CA GLN A 10 -1.53 32.69 -6.47
C GLN A 10 -0.81 31.88 -7.56
N PRO A 11 -1.24 30.64 -7.82
CA PRO A 11 -0.59 29.78 -8.81
C PRO A 11 -0.86 30.28 -10.24
N LEU A 12 0.21 30.36 -11.02
CA LEU A 12 0.18 30.65 -12.45
C LEU A 12 0.50 29.39 -13.25
N SER A 13 0.26 29.46 -14.56
CA SER A 13 0.67 28.42 -15.49
C SER A 13 2.17 28.09 -15.32
N PRO A 14 2.54 26.82 -15.12
CA PRO A 14 3.94 26.40 -15.03
C PRO A 14 4.72 26.74 -16.32
N CYS A 15 6.03 26.93 -16.20
CA CYS A 15 6.87 27.30 -17.34
C CYS A 15 8.03 26.33 -17.58
N HIS A 16 8.67 26.47 -18.75
CA HIS A 16 9.88 25.74 -19.08
C HIS A 16 11.08 26.26 -18.28
N SER A 17 12.07 25.40 -18.02
CA SER A 17 13.28 25.76 -17.25
C SER A 17 14.03 26.96 -17.85
N ALA A 18 14.08 27.06 -19.19
CA ALA A 18 14.67 28.19 -19.89
C ALA A 18 14.00 29.53 -19.53
N VAL A 19 12.67 29.57 -19.46
CA VAL A 19 11.90 30.77 -19.08
C VAL A 19 12.17 31.12 -17.62
N ALA A 20 12.16 30.13 -16.72
CA ALA A 20 12.47 30.35 -15.31
C ALA A 20 13.87 30.93 -15.10
N ARG A 21 14.89 30.39 -15.80
CA ARG A 21 16.27 30.91 -15.75
C ARG A 21 16.35 32.36 -16.25
N LYS A 22 15.68 32.68 -17.36
CA LYS A 22 15.63 34.05 -17.89
C LYS A 22 15.03 35.02 -16.87
N LEU A 23 13.90 34.67 -16.26
CA LEU A 23 13.22 35.50 -15.25
C LEU A 23 14.05 35.72 -13.98
N LEU A 24 14.82 34.70 -13.57
CA LEU A 24 15.73 34.82 -12.43
C LEU A 24 16.96 35.69 -12.78
N LYS A 25 17.57 35.49 -13.96
CA LYS A 25 18.74 36.27 -14.41
C LYS A 25 18.40 37.76 -14.60
N THR A 26 17.20 38.07 -15.10
CA THR A 26 16.74 39.45 -15.25
C THR A 26 16.15 40.06 -13.97
N GLY A 27 16.16 39.33 -12.85
CA GLY A 27 15.68 39.83 -11.56
C GLY A 27 14.16 40.01 -11.46
N LYS A 28 13.37 39.56 -12.45
CA LYS A 28 11.90 39.66 -12.49
C LYS A 28 11.19 38.64 -11.60
N ALA A 29 11.87 37.56 -11.24
CA ALA A 29 11.38 36.55 -10.32
C ALA A 29 12.39 36.27 -9.21
N VAL A 30 11.90 35.66 -8.12
CA VAL A 30 12.71 35.15 -7.01
C VAL A 30 12.44 33.66 -6.80
N ILE A 31 13.43 32.94 -6.27
CA ILE A 31 13.22 31.54 -5.87
C ILE A 31 12.28 31.55 -4.64
N HIS A 32 11.12 30.89 -4.77
CA HIS A 32 10.18 30.74 -3.68
C HIS A 32 10.40 29.44 -2.91
N LYS A 33 10.71 28.36 -3.62
CA LYS A 33 10.94 27.04 -3.04
C LYS A 33 11.92 26.23 -3.87
N LYS A 34 12.80 25.47 -3.22
CA LYS A 34 13.74 24.56 -3.89
C LYS A 34 13.08 23.24 -4.31
N TYR A 35 12.12 22.71 -3.54
CA TYR A 35 11.44 21.46 -3.86
C TYR A 35 9.92 21.44 -3.53
N PRO A 36 9.06 21.16 -4.52
CA PRO A 36 9.38 21.22 -5.95
C PRO A 36 9.83 22.64 -6.34
N PHE A 37 10.72 22.76 -7.33
CA PHE A 37 11.33 24.03 -7.68
C PHE A 37 10.26 25.02 -8.17
N THR A 38 10.16 26.16 -7.47
CA THR A 38 9.10 27.14 -7.64
C THR A 38 9.69 28.53 -7.63
N ILE A 39 9.33 29.35 -8.62
CA ILE A 39 9.67 30.77 -8.67
C ILE A 39 8.44 31.63 -8.40
N ARG A 40 8.65 32.84 -7.89
CA ARG A 40 7.60 33.84 -7.67
C ARG A 40 7.94 35.13 -8.40
N LEU A 41 7.01 35.67 -9.17
CA LEU A 41 7.16 36.95 -9.86
C LEU A 41 7.18 38.10 -8.85
N LYS A 42 7.98 39.14 -9.11
CA LYS A 42 8.03 40.34 -8.26
C LYS A 42 6.90 41.33 -8.54
N GLU A 43 6.43 41.34 -9.78
CA GLU A 43 5.32 42.18 -10.25
C GLU A 43 4.03 41.36 -10.29
N LEU A 44 2.92 42.06 -10.06
CA LEU A 44 1.60 41.44 -10.14
C LEU A 44 1.24 41.28 -11.62
N LYS A 45 0.95 40.05 -12.03
CA LYS A 45 0.44 39.78 -13.37
C LYS A 45 -1.06 39.53 -13.31
N ASN A 46 -1.85 40.32 -14.03
CA ASN A 46 -3.24 39.98 -14.32
C ASN A 46 -3.21 38.87 -15.37
N SER A 47 -3.58 37.66 -14.97
CA SER A 47 -3.73 36.56 -15.90
C SER A 47 -4.94 35.73 -15.50
N GLU A 48 -5.91 35.68 -16.39
CA GLU A 48 -6.89 34.60 -16.40
C GLU A 48 -6.15 33.32 -16.80
N ASN A 49 -6.08 32.33 -15.90
CA ASN A 49 -5.56 31.02 -16.25
C ASN A 49 -6.58 30.31 -17.15
N LYS A 50 -6.49 30.54 -18.46
CA LYS A 50 -7.36 29.87 -19.46
C LYS A 50 -6.95 28.42 -19.74
N ALA A 51 -5.74 28.02 -19.34
CA ALA A 51 -5.22 26.69 -19.59
C ALA A 51 -5.79 25.65 -18.61
N GLU A 52 -6.26 24.52 -19.13
CA GLU A 52 -6.77 23.40 -18.32
C GLU A 52 -5.60 22.52 -17.86
N PHE A 53 -5.37 22.46 -16.54
CA PHE A 53 -4.36 21.59 -15.95
C PHE A 53 -4.98 20.40 -15.23
N ARG A 54 -4.62 19.19 -15.64
CA ARG A 54 -5.13 17.94 -15.07
C ARG A 54 -4.03 17.17 -14.34
N LEU A 55 -4.31 16.74 -13.12
CA LEU A 55 -3.44 15.83 -12.37
C LEU A 55 -3.94 14.39 -12.52
N LYS A 56 -3.13 13.51 -13.11
CA LYS A 56 -3.35 12.06 -13.11
C LYS A 56 -2.58 11.41 -11.96
N ILE A 57 -3.25 10.53 -11.22
CA ILE A 57 -2.70 9.80 -10.07
C ILE A 57 -2.83 8.30 -10.34
N ASP A 58 -1.69 7.62 -10.33
CA ASP A 58 -1.61 6.16 -10.40
C ASP A 58 -1.01 5.63 -9.09
N TYR A 59 -1.86 5.06 -8.23
CA TYR A 59 -1.43 4.58 -6.92
C TYR A 59 -1.13 3.07 -6.92
N GLY A 60 0.16 2.76 -6.87
CA GLY A 60 0.65 1.41 -6.62
C GLY A 60 0.88 1.12 -5.13
N SER A 61 1.23 -0.13 -4.84
CA SER A 61 1.47 -0.58 -3.46
C SER A 61 2.79 -0.07 -2.86
N ARG A 62 3.78 0.25 -3.71
CA ARG A 62 5.11 0.74 -3.32
C ARG A 62 5.36 2.18 -3.75
N HIS A 63 4.90 2.53 -4.95
CA HIS A 63 5.08 3.85 -5.55
C HIS A 63 3.74 4.39 -6.04
N THR A 64 3.58 5.70 -5.99
CA THR A 64 2.47 6.39 -6.67
C THR A 64 3.03 7.33 -7.72
N GLY A 65 2.62 7.13 -8.97
CA GLY A 65 2.90 8.04 -10.07
C GLY A 65 1.95 9.25 -10.02
N LEU A 66 2.51 10.42 -10.29
CA LEU A 66 1.78 11.67 -10.48
C LEU A 66 2.19 12.27 -11.83
N ALA A 67 1.21 12.65 -12.64
CA ALA A 67 1.44 13.34 -13.91
C ALA A 67 0.58 14.60 -14.00
N ILE A 68 1.18 15.74 -14.33
CA ILE A 68 0.46 16.98 -14.62
C ILE A 68 0.41 17.15 -16.13
N LEU A 69 -0.80 17.34 -16.65
CA LEU A 69 -1.08 17.56 -18.07
C LEU A 69 -1.62 18.98 -18.29
N ASN A 70 -1.31 19.54 -19.46
CA ASN A 70 -1.97 20.70 -20.02
C ASN A 70 -2.61 20.26 -21.34
N GLY A 71 -3.94 20.13 -21.38
CA GLY A 71 -4.64 19.39 -22.44
C GLY A 71 -4.13 17.95 -22.56
N SER A 72 -3.63 17.56 -23.74
CA SER A 72 -3.04 16.23 -23.99
C SER A 72 -1.54 16.14 -23.64
N LYS A 73 -0.87 17.27 -23.39
CA LYS A 73 0.59 17.30 -23.19
C LYS A 73 0.97 17.07 -21.73
N VAL A 74 1.83 16.09 -21.47
CA VAL A 74 2.44 15.90 -20.16
C VAL A 74 3.49 16.98 -19.92
N ILE A 75 3.31 17.79 -18.87
CA ILE A 75 4.23 18.87 -18.51
C ILE A 75 5.06 18.54 -17.27
N GLY A 76 4.60 17.63 -16.41
CA GLY A 76 5.34 17.23 -15.22
C GLY A 76 5.05 15.79 -14.82
N LEU A 77 6.08 15.12 -14.32
CA LEU A 77 6.02 13.78 -13.76
C LEU A 77 6.66 13.79 -12.37
N ALA A 78 6.09 13.04 -11.44
CA ALA A 78 6.65 12.81 -10.13
C ALA A 78 6.30 11.40 -9.64
N GLN A 79 7.15 10.84 -8.81
CA GLN A 79 6.91 9.55 -8.17
C GLN A 79 7.01 9.72 -6.65
N ILE A 80 5.98 9.26 -5.94
CA ILE A 80 5.97 9.19 -4.48
C ILE A 80 6.45 7.81 -4.08
N HIS A 81 7.49 7.76 -3.24
CA HIS A 81 7.95 6.52 -2.61
C HIS A 81 7.26 6.35 -1.25
N HIS A 82 6.53 5.25 -1.08
CA HIS A 82 5.82 4.98 0.17
C HIS A 82 6.72 4.32 1.21
N LYS A 83 6.63 4.76 2.47
CA LYS A 83 7.38 4.14 3.57
C LYS A 83 6.97 2.68 3.77
N THR A 84 7.93 1.78 3.71
CA THR A 84 7.77 0.34 3.96
C THR A 84 8.00 -0.03 5.44
N SER A 85 8.76 0.78 6.17
CA SER A 85 9.15 0.55 7.58
C SER A 85 8.04 0.74 8.61
N ILE A 86 6.86 1.23 8.22
CA ILE A 86 5.75 1.46 9.15
C ILE A 86 5.32 0.15 9.83
N LYS A 87 5.27 -0.95 9.05
CA LYS A 87 4.88 -2.25 9.59
C LYS A 87 5.89 -2.74 10.64
N SER A 88 7.18 -2.75 10.30
CA SER A 88 8.23 -3.18 11.25
C SER A 88 8.23 -2.32 12.51
N ASN A 89 8.08 -0.99 12.38
CA ASN A 89 7.97 -0.10 13.54
C ASN A 89 6.74 -0.42 14.42
N MET A 90 5.59 -0.75 13.81
CA MET A 90 4.38 -1.15 14.54
C MET A 90 4.55 -2.50 15.24
N ASP A 91 5.28 -3.44 14.61
CA ASP A 91 5.61 -4.75 15.17
C ASP A 91 6.59 -4.63 16.33
N SER A 92 7.65 -3.81 16.21
CA SER A 92 8.57 -3.49 17.31
C SER A 92 7.85 -2.83 18.49
N ARG A 93 6.97 -1.85 18.21
CA ARG A 93 6.11 -1.24 19.25
C ARG A 93 5.18 -2.25 19.91
N ARG A 94 4.69 -3.25 19.16
CA ARG A 94 3.86 -4.32 19.72
C ARG A 94 4.68 -5.24 20.62
N ALA A 95 5.88 -5.63 20.18
CA ALA A 95 6.80 -6.48 20.94
C ALA A 95 7.18 -5.82 22.27
N MET A 96 7.65 -4.56 22.25
CA MET A 96 7.97 -3.80 23.47
C MET A 96 6.78 -3.74 24.45
N ARG A 97 5.56 -3.49 23.95
CA ARG A 97 4.35 -3.48 24.78
C ARG A 97 4.04 -4.85 25.39
N ARG A 98 4.30 -5.95 24.68
CA ARG A 98 4.12 -7.31 25.20
C ARG A 98 5.15 -7.63 26.27
N THR A 99 6.43 -7.33 26.03
CA THR A 99 7.52 -7.54 26.99
C THR A 99 7.26 -6.78 28.28
N ARG A 100 6.90 -5.49 28.19
CA ARG A 100 6.51 -4.70 29.38
C ARG A 100 5.34 -5.33 30.13
N ARG A 101 4.32 -5.82 29.44
CA ARG A 101 3.17 -6.43 30.14
C ARG A 101 3.55 -7.70 30.90
N ASN A 102 4.35 -8.55 30.26
CA ASN A 102 4.85 -9.78 30.88
C ASN A 102 5.68 -9.44 32.13
N ARG A 103 6.61 -8.48 32.02
CA ARG A 103 7.50 -8.09 33.12
C ARG A 103 6.82 -7.30 34.24
N THR A 104 5.90 -6.39 33.91
CA THR A 104 5.47 -5.32 34.85
C THR A 104 3.98 -5.35 35.17
N THR A 105 3.13 -6.08 34.45
CA THR A 105 1.66 -6.01 34.63
C THR A 105 1.03 -7.38 34.82
N ARG A 106 1.45 -8.10 35.87
CA ARG A 106 1.08 -9.50 36.17
C ARG A 106 -0.43 -9.76 36.19
N TYR A 107 -1.24 -8.81 36.66
CA TYR A 107 -2.69 -8.97 36.84
C TYR A 107 -3.56 -8.13 35.89
N ARG A 108 -2.98 -7.53 34.84
CA ARG A 108 -3.77 -6.66 33.95
C ARG A 108 -4.58 -7.48 32.96
N LYS A 109 -5.89 -7.61 33.20
CA LYS A 109 -6.85 -8.26 32.30
C LYS A 109 -6.79 -7.69 30.86
N PRO A 110 -6.89 -8.53 29.82
CA PRO A 110 -6.93 -8.08 28.44
C PRO A 110 -8.22 -7.31 28.15
N ARG A 111 -8.10 -6.11 27.57
CA ARG A 111 -9.25 -5.26 27.17
C ARG A 111 -9.51 -5.41 25.68
N PHE A 112 -10.23 -6.46 25.29
CA PHE A 112 -10.59 -6.69 23.88
C PHE A 112 -11.71 -5.74 23.44
N ASN A 113 -12.74 -5.58 24.27
CA ASN A 113 -13.94 -4.79 23.97
C ASN A 113 -13.66 -3.28 23.79
N ASN A 114 -12.62 -2.75 24.45
CA ASN A 114 -12.27 -1.33 24.38
C ASN A 114 -11.44 -0.96 23.13
N ARG A 115 -11.22 -1.91 22.20
CA ARG A 115 -10.43 -1.71 20.98
C ARG A 115 -11.31 -1.77 19.73
N LYS A 116 -12.47 -1.10 19.76
CA LYS A 116 -13.29 -0.94 18.55
C LYS A 116 -12.59 0.02 17.59
N ARG A 117 -12.44 -0.41 16.33
CA ARG A 117 -11.97 0.46 15.25
C ARG A 117 -13.14 1.33 14.79
N LYS A 118 -12.87 2.60 14.53
CA LYS A 118 -13.86 3.52 13.95
C LYS A 118 -14.24 3.06 12.55
N GLU A 119 -15.42 3.46 12.10
CA GLU A 119 -15.84 3.23 10.72
C GLU A 119 -14.85 3.86 9.73
N GLY A 120 -14.54 3.13 8.67
CA GLY A 120 -13.54 3.55 7.68
C GLY A 120 -12.10 3.63 8.21
N TRP A 121 -11.78 3.02 9.35
CA TRP A 121 -10.41 2.95 9.86
C TRP A 121 -9.50 2.17 8.90
N LEU A 122 -8.34 2.74 8.61
CA LEU A 122 -7.26 2.04 7.91
C LEU A 122 -6.12 1.69 8.87
N PRO A 123 -5.42 0.55 8.64
CA PRO A 123 -4.15 0.27 9.27
C PRO A 123 -3.16 1.44 9.06
N PRO A 124 -2.31 1.78 10.05
CA PRO A 124 -1.37 2.91 9.96
C PRO A 124 -0.48 2.91 8.70
N SER A 125 -0.11 1.71 8.22
CA SER A 125 0.67 1.56 6.99
C SER A 125 -0.09 1.96 5.73
N LEU A 126 -1.41 1.72 5.68
CA LEU A 126 -2.26 2.13 4.56
C LEU A 126 -2.63 3.61 4.70
N GLN A 127 -2.98 4.05 5.91
CA GLN A 127 -3.32 5.44 6.18
C GLN A 127 -2.18 6.39 5.80
N SER A 128 -0.94 6.05 6.18
CA SER A 128 0.22 6.87 5.82
C SER A 128 0.42 7.04 4.31
N ARG A 129 -0.03 6.10 3.48
CA ARG A 129 0.08 6.19 2.02
C ARG A 129 -0.96 7.15 1.47
N VAL A 130 -2.19 6.99 1.95
CA VAL A 130 -3.31 7.88 1.65
C VAL A 130 -2.95 9.32 2.02
N ASP A 131 -2.43 9.54 3.24
CA ASP A 131 -2.03 10.86 3.71
C ASP A 131 -0.86 11.44 2.89
N ASN A 132 0.10 10.60 2.48
CA ASN A 132 1.23 11.06 1.67
C ASN A 132 0.77 11.57 0.30
N ILE A 133 -0.13 10.84 -0.36
CA ILE A 133 -0.73 11.26 -1.63
C ILE A 133 -1.53 12.54 -1.43
N GLN A 134 -2.39 12.58 -0.40
CA GLN A 134 -3.18 13.77 -0.10
C GLN A 134 -2.31 15.02 0.11
N ASN A 135 -1.23 14.89 0.88
CA ASN A 135 -0.30 15.98 1.14
C ASN A 135 0.37 16.48 -0.14
N TRP A 136 0.70 15.58 -1.06
CA TRP A 136 1.24 15.94 -2.36
C TRP A 136 0.23 16.63 -3.26
N VAL A 137 -1.02 16.12 -3.33
CA VAL A 137 -2.07 16.77 -4.11
C VAL A 137 -2.36 18.17 -3.58
N ASN A 138 -2.54 18.32 -2.27
CA ASN A 138 -2.73 19.62 -1.61
C ASN A 138 -1.58 20.59 -1.90
N ARG A 139 -0.34 20.07 -1.97
CA ARG A 139 0.85 20.85 -2.30
C ARG A 139 0.84 21.28 -3.76
N LEU A 140 0.48 20.40 -4.69
CA LEU A 140 0.42 20.71 -6.12
C LEU A 140 -0.71 21.69 -6.46
N GLN A 141 -1.87 21.59 -5.81
CA GLN A 141 -2.97 22.56 -5.97
C GLN A 141 -2.57 24.00 -5.60
N LYS A 142 -1.64 24.17 -4.63
CA LYS A 142 -1.12 25.48 -4.24
C LYS A 142 -0.08 26.04 -5.22
N LEU A 143 0.46 25.20 -6.10
CA LEU A 143 1.59 25.54 -6.99
C LEU A 143 1.21 25.57 -8.47
N CYS A 144 0.13 24.89 -8.84
CA CYS A 144 -0.38 24.77 -10.19
C CYS A 144 -1.89 25.01 -10.15
N PRO A 145 -2.46 25.79 -11.08
CA PRO A 145 -3.91 26.01 -11.15
C PRO A 145 -4.60 24.76 -11.72
N LEU A 146 -4.67 23.70 -10.92
CA LEU A 146 -5.29 22.43 -11.30
C LEU A 146 -6.81 22.58 -11.42
N THR A 147 -7.35 22.20 -12.56
CA THR A 147 -8.80 22.20 -12.84
C THR A 147 -9.43 20.83 -12.62
N HIS A 148 -8.69 19.74 -12.90
CA HIS A 148 -9.18 18.38 -12.79
C HIS A 148 -8.17 17.45 -12.12
N ILE A 149 -8.68 16.45 -11.40
CA ILE A 149 -7.90 15.33 -10.89
C ILE A 149 -8.54 14.03 -11.41
N SER A 150 -7.71 13.20 -12.02
CA SER A 150 -8.09 11.85 -12.47
C SER A 150 -7.22 10.83 -11.75
N TYR A 151 -7.81 9.70 -11.37
CA TYR A 151 -7.10 8.58 -10.74
C TYR A 151 -7.70 7.27 -11.21
N GLU A 152 -6.91 6.21 -11.17
CA GLU A 152 -7.37 4.87 -11.51
C GLU A 152 -8.05 4.21 -10.31
N ASN A 153 -9.29 3.74 -10.43
CA ASN A 153 -9.95 2.98 -9.37
C ASN A 153 -9.72 1.47 -9.57
N ALA A 154 -8.52 1.00 -9.25
CA ALA A 154 -8.16 -0.41 -9.39
C ALA A 154 -8.84 -1.27 -8.32
N LYS A 155 -9.60 -2.28 -8.77
CA LYS A 155 -10.17 -3.35 -7.94
C LYS A 155 -9.54 -4.66 -8.41
N PHE A 156 -8.82 -5.32 -7.51
CA PHE A 156 -8.27 -6.65 -7.76
C PHE A 156 -9.13 -7.70 -7.07
N ASP A 157 -9.60 -8.68 -7.84
CA ASP A 157 -10.23 -9.87 -7.27
C ASP A 157 -9.15 -10.89 -6.93
N THR A 158 -8.76 -10.95 -5.65
CA THR A 158 -7.68 -11.83 -5.23
C THR A 158 -8.04 -13.30 -5.27
N GLN A 159 -9.33 -13.66 -5.27
CA GLN A 159 -9.73 -15.07 -5.39
C GLN A 159 -9.66 -15.51 -6.84
N LEU A 160 -10.22 -14.72 -7.76
CA LEU A 160 -10.14 -14.98 -9.21
C LEU A 160 -8.69 -15.00 -9.72
N MET A 161 -7.83 -14.13 -9.19
CA MET A 161 -6.39 -14.14 -9.52
C MET A 161 -5.66 -15.41 -9.05
N GLN A 162 -6.18 -16.10 -8.03
CA GLN A 162 -5.59 -17.34 -7.51
C GLN A 162 -6.20 -18.59 -8.14
N ASN A 163 -7.50 -18.55 -8.46
CA ASN A 163 -8.21 -19.57 -9.17
C ASN A 163 -9.07 -18.92 -10.27
N PRO A 164 -8.62 -18.90 -11.53
CA PRO A 164 -9.35 -18.27 -12.63
C PRO A 164 -10.72 -18.90 -12.92
N GLU A 165 -10.94 -20.14 -12.50
CA GLU A 165 -12.17 -20.89 -12.76
C GLU A 165 -13.22 -20.74 -11.63
N ILE A 166 -12.90 -20.01 -10.56
CA ILE A 166 -13.79 -19.85 -9.41
C ILE A 166 -15.14 -19.25 -9.80
N SER A 167 -16.23 -19.89 -9.37
CA SER A 167 -17.58 -19.44 -9.71
C SER A 167 -18.62 -19.70 -8.62
N GLY A 168 -19.72 -18.94 -8.66
CA GLY A 168 -20.91 -19.18 -7.82
C GLY A 168 -20.63 -19.29 -6.32
N ILE A 169 -20.96 -20.45 -5.75
CA ILE A 169 -20.91 -20.74 -4.31
C ILE A 169 -19.47 -20.77 -3.78
N GLU A 170 -18.48 -21.06 -4.62
CA GLU A 170 -17.06 -21.13 -4.23
C GLU A 170 -16.50 -19.78 -3.77
N TYR A 171 -17.08 -18.65 -4.22
CA TYR A 171 -16.73 -17.33 -3.68
C TYR A 171 -17.16 -17.16 -2.22
N GLN A 172 -18.23 -17.84 -1.82
CA GLN A 172 -18.81 -17.77 -0.47
C GLN A 172 -18.18 -18.81 0.46
N GLN A 173 -17.90 -20.00 -0.08
CA GLN A 173 -17.29 -21.12 0.64
C GLN A 173 -15.78 -21.12 0.44
N GLY A 174 -15.06 -20.45 1.35
CA GLY A 174 -13.60 -20.43 1.33
C GLY A 174 -12.97 -21.77 1.73
N GLU A 175 -11.64 -21.86 1.59
CA GLU A 175 -10.82 -23.04 1.92
C GLU A 175 -11.01 -23.59 3.36
N LEU A 176 -11.54 -22.78 4.28
CA LEU A 176 -11.81 -23.15 5.68
C LEU A 176 -13.30 -23.30 5.99
N GLN A 177 -14.19 -23.32 5.00
CA GLN A 177 -15.63 -23.42 5.24
C GLN A 177 -15.93 -24.71 6.04
N GLY A 178 -16.48 -24.55 7.25
CA GLY A 178 -16.80 -25.68 8.13
C GLY A 178 -15.63 -26.25 8.94
N TYR A 179 -14.43 -25.67 8.84
CA TYR A 179 -13.23 -26.15 9.55
C TYR A 179 -12.62 -25.08 10.46
N GLU A 180 -12.13 -25.50 11.63
CA GLU A 180 -11.09 -24.72 12.31
C GLU A 180 -9.75 -24.84 11.58
N VAL A 181 -8.90 -23.81 11.68
CA VAL A 181 -7.57 -23.80 11.02
C VAL A 181 -6.74 -25.03 11.41
N ARG A 182 -6.79 -25.44 12.68
CA ARG A 182 -6.02 -26.59 13.16
C ARG A 182 -6.54 -27.89 12.58
N GLU A 183 -7.86 -28.06 12.55
CA GLU A 183 -8.51 -29.26 12.01
C GLU A 183 -8.23 -29.41 10.52
N TYR A 184 -8.40 -28.32 9.76
CA TYR A 184 -8.04 -28.28 8.34
C TYR A 184 -6.59 -28.70 8.10
N LEU A 185 -5.65 -28.20 8.90
CA LEU A 185 -4.23 -28.55 8.76
C LEU A 185 -3.95 -30.02 9.16
N LEU A 186 -4.64 -30.54 10.17
CA LEU A 186 -4.52 -31.95 10.56
C LEU A 186 -4.98 -32.87 9.44
N GLU A 187 -6.09 -32.54 8.79
CA GLU A 187 -6.60 -33.31 7.65
C GLU A 187 -5.70 -33.18 6.43
N LYS A 188 -5.34 -31.94 6.04
CA LYS A 188 -4.47 -31.66 4.89
C LYS A 188 -3.10 -32.34 4.95
N TRP A 189 -2.52 -32.44 6.15
CA TRP A 189 -1.18 -33.00 6.36
C TRP A 189 -1.22 -34.43 6.90
N ASN A 190 -2.37 -35.11 6.81
CA ASN A 190 -2.60 -36.48 7.28
C ASN A 190 -2.13 -36.72 8.72
N ARG A 191 -2.24 -35.69 9.57
CA ARG A 191 -1.79 -35.70 10.98
C ARG A 191 -0.31 -36.07 11.15
N LYS A 192 0.53 -35.76 10.15
CA LYS A 192 1.98 -36.01 10.17
C LYS A 192 2.75 -34.70 10.19
N CYS A 193 4.00 -34.75 10.65
CA CYS A 193 4.93 -33.66 10.42
C CYS A 193 5.20 -33.53 8.92
N ALA A 194 5.00 -32.33 8.37
CA ALA A 194 5.26 -32.02 6.98
C ALA A 194 6.71 -32.28 6.56
N TYR A 195 7.66 -32.11 7.48
CA TYR A 195 9.09 -32.25 7.24
C TYR A 195 9.56 -33.71 7.41
N CYS A 196 9.58 -34.22 8.64
CA CYS A 196 10.14 -35.55 8.92
C CYS A 196 9.13 -36.70 8.80
N GLY A 197 7.85 -36.43 8.54
CA GLY A 197 6.81 -37.45 8.46
C GLY A 197 6.37 -38.05 9.80
N ALA A 198 6.90 -37.57 10.94
CA ALA A 198 6.57 -38.11 12.26
C ALA A 198 5.06 -38.05 12.55
N GLU A 199 4.55 -39.16 13.09
CA GLU A 199 3.16 -39.36 13.51
C GLU A 199 3.07 -39.51 15.03
N ASN A 200 1.86 -39.36 15.60
CA ASN A 200 1.58 -39.58 17.03
C ASN A 200 2.46 -38.75 17.99
N VAL A 201 3.00 -37.63 17.51
CA VAL A 201 3.74 -36.65 18.31
C VAL A 201 2.96 -35.34 18.43
N PRO A 202 3.22 -34.50 19.45
CA PRO A 202 2.67 -33.16 19.49
C PRO A 202 3.07 -32.34 18.25
N LEU A 203 2.08 -32.00 17.42
CA LEU A 203 2.26 -31.18 16.22
C LEU A 203 1.89 -29.72 16.49
N GLU A 204 2.76 -28.83 16.01
CA GLU A 204 2.64 -27.39 16.08
C GLU A 204 2.29 -26.83 14.70
N ILE A 205 1.50 -25.75 14.69
CA ILE A 205 1.20 -25.02 13.46
C ILE A 205 2.43 -24.18 13.10
N GLU A 206 3.03 -24.48 11.96
CA GLU A 206 4.30 -23.94 11.51
C GLU A 206 4.13 -23.10 10.24
N HIS A 207 5.01 -22.11 10.05
CA HIS A 207 4.99 -21.18 8.91
C HIS A 207 6.03 -21.58 7.85
N ILE A 208 5.58 -22.14 6.71
CA ILE A 208 6.43 -22.51 5.56
C ILE A 208 7.46 -21.40 5.27
N ILE A 209 6.95 -20.20 4.98
CA ILE A 209 7.73 -18.96 5.01
C ILE A 209 7.53 -18.33 6.40
N PRO A 210 8.60 -18.15 7.19
CA PRO A 210 8.47 -17.68 8.57
C PRO A 210 8.02 -16.22 8.65
N LYS A 211 7.33 -15.85 9.74
CA LYS A 211 6.87 -14.48 9.98
C LYS A 211 7.99 -13.44 9.96
N ALA A 212 9.19 -13.82 10.44
CA ALA A 212 10.38 -12.97 10.40
C ALA A 212 10.75 -12.54 8.97
N ARG A 213 10.49 -13.41 7.99
CA ARG A 213 10.67 -13.16 6.55
C ARG A 213 9.37 -12.75 5.85
N HIS A 214 8.45 -12.12 6.57
CA HIS A 214 7.18 -11.62 6.07
C HIS A 214 6.15 -12.67 5.61
N GLY A 215 6.33 -13.94 5.98
CA GLY A 215 5.33 -14.97 5.77
C GLY A 215 3.96 -14.62 6.39
N THR A 216 2.90 -15.05 5.72
CA THR A 216 1.52 -14.78 6.16
C THR A 216 0.99 -15.90 7.03
N SER A 217 -0.02 -15.63 7.86
CA SER A 217 -0.77 -16.68 8.57
C SER A 217 -1.95 -17.22 7.74
N ARG A 218 -1.89 -17.11 6.40
CA ARG A 218 -2.87 -17.78 5.54
C ARG A 218 -2.61 -19.27 5.60
N VAL A 219 -3.66 -20.07 5.53
CA VAL A 219 -3.62 -21.53 5.55
C VAL A 219 -2.67 -22.09 4.49
N SER A 220 -2.63 -21.45 3.32
CA SER A 220 -1.67 -21.78 2.27
C SER A 220 -0.20 -21.72 2.71
N ASN A 221 0.17 -20.89 3.69
CA ASN A 221 1.53 -20.77 4.22
C ASN A 221 1.71 -21.49 5.58
N LEU A 222 0.75 -22.32 5.98
CA LEU A 222 0.79 -23.06 7.24
C LEU A 222 0.96 -24.57 6.99
N THR A 223 1.74 -25.21 7.86
CA THR A 223 1.90 -26.68 7.91
C THR A 223 1.80 -27.18 9.34
N LEU A 224 1.92 -28.49 9.50
CA LEU A 224 2.17 -29.12 10.78
C LEU A 224 3.65 -29.54 10.89
N ALA A 225 4.29 -29.18 11.99
CA ALA A 225 5.64 -29.60 12.31
C ALA A 225 5.70 -30.20 13.71
N CYS A 226 6.48 -31.26 13.90
CA CYS A 226 6.86 -31.65 15.25
C CYS A 226 7.78 -30.58 15.85
N ARG A 227 7.87 -30.55 17.18
CA ARG A 227 8.65 -29.54 17.90
C ARG A 227 10.12 -29.51 17.46
N THR A 228 10.74 -30.67 17.26
CA THR A 228 12.15 -30.77 16.84
C THR A 228 12.39 -30.15 15.47
N CYS A 229 11.54 -30.44 14.48
CA CYS A 229 11.65 -29.83 13.15
C CYS A 229 11.34 -28.33 13.17
N ASN A 230 10.34 -27.89 13.94
CA ASN A 230 9.99 -26.48 14.06
C ASN A 230 11.15 -25.66 14.66
N GLU A 231 11.75 -26.15 15.75
CA GLU A 231 12.91 -25.53 16.39
C GLU A 231 14.14 -25.55 15.46
N ALA A 232 14.42 -26.66 14.78
CA ALA A 232 15.54 -26.79 13.85
C ALA A 232 15.42 -25.88 12.62
N LYS A 233 14.21 -25.71 12.06
CA LYS A 233 13.95 -24.80 10.96
C LYS A 233 14.11 -23.34 11.39
N GLY A 234 13.56 -22.99 12.56
CA GLY A 234 13.66 -21.65 13.12
C GLY A 234 13.17 -20.55 12.15
N THR A 235 14.09 -19.70 11.69
CA THR A 235 13.80 -18.57 10.78
C THR A 235 14.14 -18.84 9.32
N LYS A 236 14.48 -20.07 8.98
CA LYS A 236 14.68 -20.52 7.58
C LYS A 236 13.34 -20.71 6.89
N THR A 237 13.30 -20.53 5.58
CA THR A 237 12.16 -20.97 4.76
C THR A 237 12.17 -22.50 4.61
N ALA A 238 11.06 -23.10 4.20
CA ALA A 238 11.01 -24.55 3.99
C ALA A 238 12.04 -25.02 2.95
N GLU A 239 12.25 -24.26 1.88
CA GLU A 239 13.29 -24.50 0.87
C GLU A 239 14.71 -24.45 1.48
N GLU A 240 15.04 -23.42 2.25
CA GLU A 240 16.34 -23.32 2.94
C GLU A 240 16.56 -24.42 3.99
N PHE A 241 15.47 -25.02 4.48
CA PHE A 241 15.52 -26.15 5.40
C PHE A 241 15.64 -27.51 4.68
N GLY A 242 15.61 -27.53 3.34
CA GLY A 242 15.75 -28.73 2.52
C GLY A 242 14.43 -29.28 1.95
N TYR A 243 13.32 -28.54 2.07
CA TYR A 243 11.99 -28.96 1.63
C TYR A 243 11.38 -27.99 0.62
N PRO A 244 11.95 -27.89 -0.60
CA PRO A 244 11.45 -26.99 -1.64
C PRO A 244 10.02 -27.34 -2.08
N ASP A 245 9.64 -28.62 -2.08
CA ASP A 245 8.31 -29.04 -2.52
C ASP A 245 7.21 -28.62 -1.54
N ILE A 246 7.51 -28.60 -0.24
CA ILE A 246 6.62 -28.01 0.76
C ILE A 246 6.49 -26.51 0.52
N GLN A 247 7.59 -25.83 0.18
CA GLN A 247 7.53 -24.40 -0.12
C GLN A 247 6.67 -24.08 -1.35
N LYS A 248 6.72 -24.91 -2.39
CA LYS A 248 5.90 -24.73 -3.61
C LYS A 248 4.39 -24.79 -3.32
N GLN A 249 3.97 -25.53 -2.29
CA GLN A 249 2.57 -25.57 -1.87
C GLN A 249 2.09 -24.23 -1.27
N ALA A 250 3.01 -23.36 -0.85
CA ALA A 250 2.67 -22.05 -0.34
C ALA A 250 2.25 -21.10 -1.46
N ARG A 251 0.95 -20.80 -1.54
CA ARG A 251 0.44 -19.77 -2.47
C ARG A 251 1.11 -18.43 -2.20
N ILE A 252 1.54 -17.77 -3.29
CA ILE A 252 2.15 -16.45 -3.24
C ILE A 252 1.14 -15.44 -2.66
N PRO A 253 1.51 -14.65 -1.64
CA PRO A 253 0.60 -13.68 -1.06
C PRO A 253 0.39 -12.48 -1.99
N LEU A 254 -0.86 -12.23 -2.38
CA LEU A 254 -1.28 -11.06 -3.17
C LEU A 254 -1.36 -9.77 -2.32
N ARG A 255 -0.27 -9.45 -1.62
CA ARG A 255 -0.19 -8.32 -0.70
C ARG A 255 -0.41 -6.99 -1.40
N ASP A 256 0.21 -6.82 -2.57
CA ASP A 256 0.18 -5.57 -3.32
C ASP A 256 -1.21 -5.27 -3.89
N ALA A 257 -1.87 -6.27 -4.48
CA ALA A 257 -3.27 -6.17 -4.92
C ALA A 257 -4.23 -5.84 -3.76
N THR A 258 -4.02 -6.46 -2.59
CA THR A 258 -4.83 -6.22 -1.38
C THR A 258 -4.71 -4.77 -0.91
N ILE A 259 -3.49 -4.21 -0.92
CA ILE A 259 -3.22 -2.83 -0.56
C ILE A 259 -4.02 -1.88 -1.44
N VAL A 260 -3.91 -2.03 -2.77
CA VAL A 260 -4.51 -1.11 -3.73
C VAL A 260 -6.03 -1.13 -3.57
N THR A 261 -6.61 -2.34 -3.53
CA THR A 261 -8.05 -2.55 -3.33
C THR A 261 -8.55 -1.95 -2.02
N ALA A 262 -7.81 -2.10 -0.91
CA ALA A 262 -8.21 -1.58 0.41
C ALA A 262 -8.16 -0.04 0.48
N THR A 263 -7.29 0.61 -0.30
CA THR A 263 -7.15 2.08 -0.30
C THR A 263 -8.03 2.81 -1.31
N ARG A 264 -8.57 2.10 -2.32
CA ARG A 264 -9.27 2.69 -3.47
C ARG A 264 -10.38 3.69 -3.10
N TRP A 265 -11.23 3.33 -2.14
CA TRP A 265 -12.37 4.14 -1.73
C TRP A 265 -11.98 5.39 -0.93
N LYS A 266 -10.84 5.35 -0.25
CA LYS A 266 -10.36 6.51 0.50
C LYS A 266 -9.97 7.64 -0.44
N TYR A 267 -9.29 7.35 -1.55
CA TYR A 267 -8.96 8.38 -2.54
C TYR A 267 -10.20 9.04 -3.13
N ILE A 268 -11.27 8.27 -3.37
CA ILE A 268 -12.56 8.79 -3.85
C ILE A 268 -13.10 9.86 -2.89
N MET A 269 -13.10 9.59 -1.59
CA MET A 269 -13.69 10.49 -0.58
C MET A 269 -12.95 11.82 -0.40
N PHE A 270 -11.65 11.89 -0.70
CA PHE A 270 -10.84 13.09 -0.38
C PHE A 270 -10.86 14.21 -1.43
N PHE A 271 -11.27 13.94 -2.67
CA PHE A 271 -11.27 14.95 -3.75
C PHE A 271 -12.69 15.25 -4.28
N PRO A 272 -13.60 15.83 -3.47
CA PRO A 272 -14.96 16.11 -3.94
C PRO A 272 -15.05 17.26 -4.96
N LYS A 273 -14.15 18.25 -4.90
CA LYS A 273 -14.29 19.53 -5.64
C LYS A 273 -13.68 19.60 -7.05
N LEU A 274 -12.94 18.61 -7.55
CA LEU A 274 -12.18 18.68 -8.82
C LEU A 274 -12.34 17.41 -9.70
N ARG A 275 -13.50 16.76 -9.64
CA ARG A 275 -13.69 15.43 -10.24
C ARG A 275 -14.01 15.51 -11.73
N SER A 276 -13.23 14.79 -12.53
CA SER A 276 -13.77 14.00 -13.64
C SER A 276 -13.31 12.56 -13.43
N ILE A 277 -14.25 11.66 -13.15
CA ILE A 277 -13.98 10.23 -12.96
C ILE A 277 -13.85 9.64 -14.37
N SER A 278 -12.63 9.30 -14.78
CA SER A 278 -12.42 8.42 -15.93
C SER A 278 -12.65 6.98 -15.46
N SER A 279 -13.42 6.23 -16.25
CA SER A 279 -14.03 4.94 -15.93
C SER A 279 -13.05 3.85 -15.47
N VAL A 280 -13.63 2.89 -14.76
CA VAL A 280 -13.03 1.71 -14.16
C VAL A 280 -12.43 0.80 -15.24
N ALA A 281 -11.11 0.69 -15.30
CA ALA A 281 -10.48 -0.47 -15.93
C ALA A 281 -10.50 -1.62 -14.91
N GLN A 282 -11.35 -2.64 -15.15
CA GLN A 282 -11.11 -3.95 -14.55
C GLN A 282 -9.83 -4.49 -15.19
N VAL A 283 -8.70 -4.34 -14.50
CA VAL A 283 -7.45 -4.99 -14.91
C VAL A 283 -7.63 -6.49 -14.64
N GLN A 284 -8.21 -7.20 -15.60
CA GLN A 284 -8.07 -8.65 -15.69
C GLN A 284 -6.60 -8.92 -15.97
N GLY A 285 -5.89 -9.42 -14.97
CA GLY A 285 -4.48 -9.72 -15.08
C GLY A 285 -4.26 -10.82 -16.12
N ARG A 286 -3.95 -10.43 -17.36
CA ARG A 286 -3.18 -11.26 -18.28
C ARG A 286 -1.77 -10.70 -18.35
N ARG A 287 -0.85 -11.39 -17.69
CA ARG A 287 0.53 -11.59 -18.14
C ARG A 287 0.89 -13.03 -17.86
#